data_AF-A0A6P5TSG2-F1
#
_entry.id   AF-A0A6P5TSG2-F1
#
_cell.length_a   1.000
_cell.length_b   1.000
_cell.length_c   1.000
_cell.angle_alpha   90.00
_cell.angle_beta   90.00
_cell.angle_gamma   90.00
#
_symmetry.space_group_name_H-M   'P 1'
#
loop_
_entity.id
_entity.type
_entity.pdbx_description
1 polymer ?
#
loop_
_entity_poly.entity_id
_entity_poly.type
_entity_poly.pdbx_seq_one_letter_code
_entity_poly.pdbx_strand_id
1 'polypeptide(L)'
;MDSIGGHAREKGALSEDILRSAFSATEDGFLTLVRRTCGIKPLMAAIGSCCLVGVIWRGTLYVANLGDSRAVIGSLGRSNKIVGEQLNKEHNASLEEVRQELRSLHPNDSHIVVMKHGVWRIKGIIQVSRSIGDAYLKRPEFSLDPTFPRFHLPEPLGRPVLTAEPSVCTRVLQPNDKFIIFASDGLWEHMTNQEAVEIVHNNPRAGIAKRLLKTALSEAARKREMRYDDLKKVEKGVRRFFHDDITIVVIFIDHDLLEKKQPAPELSVKGFIDTVGPSSFNIFKD
;
A
#
# COMPACT_ATOMS: atom_id res chain seq x y z
N MET A 1 6.91 8.52 -10.96
CA MET A 1 5.67 8.35 -11.75
C MET A 1 5.82 8.89 -13.18
N ASP A 2 6.60 9.96 -13.41
CA ASP A 2 6.97 10.45 -14.76
C ASP A 2 7.54 9.35 -15.67
N SER A 3 8.28 8.40 -15.07
CA SER A 3 8.82 7.22 -15.78
C SER A 3 7.74 6.31 -16.38
N ILE A 4 6.56 6.15 -15.77
CA ILE A 4 5.52 5.22 -16.26
C ILE A 4 4.89 5.77 -17.56
N GLY A 5 4.63 7.08 -17.60
CA GLY A 5 4.07 7.76 -18.78
C GLY A 5 5.05 7.81 -19.94
N GLY A 6 6.34 8.06 -19.65
CA GLY A 6 7.40 8.09 -20.67
C GLY A 6 7.70 6.72 -21.29
N HIS A 7 7.89 5.68 -20.48
CA HIS A 7 8.29 4.35 -20.98
C HIS A 7 7.14 3.61 -21.71
N ALA A 8 5.89 3.83 -21.30
CA ALA A 8 4.73 3.24 -22.01
C ALA A 8 4.56 3.81 -23.43
N ARG A 9 5.01 5.05 -23.67
CA ARG A 9 4.97 5.69 -24.99
C ARG A 9 6.05 5.17 -25.94
N GLU A 10 7.26 4.89 -25.45
CA GLU A 10 8.35 4.39 -26.29
C GLU A 10 8.18 2.93 -26.74
N LYS A 11 7.48 2.09 -25.96
CA LYS A 11 7.31 0.64 -26.27
C LYS A 11 5.90 0.20 -26.68
N GLY A 12 4.92 1.10 -26.67
CA GLY A 12 3.54 0.81 -27.15
C GLY A 12 2.71 -0.16 -26.29
N ALA A 13 3.25 -0.68 -25.19
CA ALA A 13 2.55 -1.57 -24.26
C ALA A 13 3.01 -1.32 -22.81
N LEU A 14 2.06 -1.28 -21.88
CA LEU A 14 2.35 -1.35 -20.44
C LEU A 14 2.80 -2.78 -20.10
N SER A 15 3.85 -2.91 -19.29
CA SER A 15 4.38 -4.19 -18.82
C SER A 15 4.71 -4.15 -17.33
N GLU A 16 4.88 -5.33 -16.72
CA GLU A 16 5.33 -5.44 -15.34
C GLU A 16 6.71 -4.78 -15.12
N ASP A 17 7.61 -4.89 -16.11
CA ASP A 17 8.94 -4.27 -16.05
C ASP A 17 8.87 -2.74 -15.98
N ILE A 18 7.90 -2.11 -16.64
CA ILE A 18 7.71 -0.65 -16.56
C ILE A 18 7.33 -0.26 -15.12
N LEU A 19 6.47 -1.05 -14.47
CA LEU A 19 6.11 -0.81 -13.07
C LEU A 19 7.33 -1.01 -12.17
N ARG A 20 8.05 -2.13 -12.30
CA ARG A 20 9.28 -2.38 -11.52
C ARG A 20 10.30 -1.26 -11.70
N SER A 21 10.54 -0.81 -12.93
CA SER A 21 11.45 0.30 -13.25
C SER A 21 11.00 1.61 -12.60
N ALA A 22 9.70 1.89 -12.56
CA ALA A 22 9.17 3.09 -11.92
C ALA A 22 9.31 3.07 -10.39
N PHE A 23 9.14 1.90 -9.76
CA PHE A 23 9.41 1.71 -8.34
C PHE A 23 10.91 1.88 -8.04
N SER A 24 11.78 1.24 -8.83
CA SER A 24 13.24 1.39 -8.71
C SER A 24 13.68 2.85 -8.84
N ALA A 25 13.21 3.56 -9.88
CA ALA A 25 13.53 4.97 -10.08
C ALA A 25 13.05 5.86 -8.92
N THR A 26 11.91 5.53 -8.33
CA THR A 26 11.37 6.26 -7.17
C THR A 26 12.21 6.02 -5.92
N GLU A 27 12.60 4.77 -5.67
CA GLU A 27 13.53 4.40 -4.60
C GLU A 27 14.89 5.08 -4.77
N ASP A 28 15.50 5.00 -5.95
CA ASP A 28 16.82 5.60 -6.22
C ASP A 28 16.79 7.13 -6.06
N GLY A 29 15.71 7.78 -6.51
CA GLY A 29 15.47 9.20 -6.28
C GLY A 29 15.40 9.53 -4.79
N PHE A 30 14.68 8.73 -4.00
CA PHE A 30 14.57 8.93 -2.56
C PHE A 30 15.88 8.66 -1.82
N LEU A 31 16.60 7.59 -2.14
CA LEU A 31 17.90 7.29 -1.54
C LEU A 31 18.96 8.35 -1.88
N THR A 32 18.87 8.95 -3.06
CA THR A 32 19.71 10.11 -3.43
C THR A 32 19.41 11.31 -2.53
N LEU A 33 18.13 11.58 -2.24
CA LEU A 33 17.73 12.62 -1.28
C LEU A 33 18.24 12.31 0.13
N VAL A 34 18.11 11.08 0.61
CA VAL A 34 18.62 10.65 1.92
C VAL A 34 20.13 10.89 1.99
N ARG A 35 20.90 10.44 1.00
CA ARG A 35 22.36 10.64 0.98
C ARG A 35 22.77 12.11 1.02
N ARG A 36 22.02 13.00 0.37
CA ARG A 36 22.27 14.46 0.38
C ARG A 36 21.91 15.13 1.70
N THR A 37 21.01 14.54 2.49
CA THR A 37 20.42 15.19 3.66
C THR A 37 20.77 14.52 4.98
N CYS A 38 21.28 13.28 4.99
CA CYS A 38 21.49 12.48 6.21
C CYS A 38 22.48 13.12 7.20
N GLY A 39 23.44 13.91 6.73
CA GLY A 39 24.36 14.66 7.62
C GLY A 39 23.70 15.80 8.40
N ILE A 40 22.55 16.31 7.93
CA ILE A 40 21.81 17.42 8.56
C ILE A 40 20.52 16.91 9.22
N LYS A 41 19.87 15.93 8.59
CA LYS A 41 18.61 15.31 9.02
C LYS A 41 18.75 13.78 8.98
N PRO A 42 19.44 13.16 9.96
CA PRO A 42 19.67 11.71 9.97
C PRO A 42 18.38 10.90 9.86
N LEU A 43 17.30 11.37 10.52
CA LEU A 43 15.98 10.73 10.50
C LEU A 43 15.37 10.55 9.10
N MET A 44 15.87 11.25 8.07
CA MET A 44 15.46 10.98 6.68
C MET A 44 15.72 9.53 6.26
N ALA A 45 16.76 8.88 6.81
CA ALA A 45 17.05 7.49 6.55
C ALA A 45 16.00 6.51 7.10
N ALA A 46 15.23 6.91 8.12
CA ALA A 46 14.17 6.12 8.73
C ALA A 46 12.77 6.40 8.16
N ILE A 47 12.66 7.32 7.20
CA ILE A 47 11.39 7.57 6.52
C ILE A 47 11.18 6.52 5.44
N GLY A 48 10.03 5.87 5.48
CA GLY A 48 9.61 4.90 4.49
C GLY A 48 8.10 4.87 4.31
N SER A 49 7.65 4.18 3.26
CA SER A 49 6.24 4.09 2.92
C SER A 49 5.93 2.80 2.16
N CYS A 50 4.80 2.17 2.52
CA CYS A 50 4.13 1.19 1.67
C CYS A 50 3.62 1.89 0.40
N CYS A 51 3.55 1.15 -0.71
CA CYS A 51 3.10 1.70 -1.97
C CYS A 51 2.31 0.66 -2.76
N LEU A 52 1.02 0.94 -2.95
CA LEU A 52 0.12 0.12 -3.74
C LEU A 52 -0.36 0.94 -4.94
N VAL A 53 -0.11 0.42 -6.15
CA VAL A 53 -0.41 1.08 -7.42
C VAL A 53 -1.30 0.17 -8.25
N GLY A 54 -2.37 0.73 -8.82
CA GLY A 54 -3.22 0.10 -9.81
C GLY A 54 -3.17 0.86 -11.14
N VAL A 55 -2.98 0.15 -12.25
CA VAL A 55 -3.04 0.72 -13.61
C VAL A 55 -3.97 -0.10 -14.47
N ILE A 56 -4.97 0.53 -15.06
CA ILE A 56 -5.85 -0.11 -16.05
C ILE A 56 -5.43 0.36 -17.44
N TRP A 57 -4.96 -0.56 -18.26
CA TRP A 57 -4.52 -0.29 -19.63
C TRP A 57 -5.14 -1.29 -20.58
N ARG A 58 -5.93 -0.81 -21.55
CA ARG A 58 -6.58 -1.63 -22.60
C ARG A 58 -7.31 -2.87 -22.04
N GLY A 59 -8.12 -2.68 -21.00
CA GLY A 59 -8.88 -3.77 -20.36
C GLY A 59 -8.05 -4.70 -19.46
N THR A 60 -6.75 -4.44 -19.30
CA THR A 60 -5.88 -5.19 -18.38
C THR A 60 -5.58 -4.34 -17.15
N LEU A 61 -5.79 -4.92 -15.97
CA LEU A 61 -5.43 -4.37 -14.68
C LEU A 61 -4.04 -4.88 -14.27
N TYR A 62 -3.16 -3.95 -13.90
CA TYR A 62 -1.87 -4.22 -13.28
C TYR A 62 -1.90 -3.68 -11.86
N VAL A 63 -1.52 -4.50 -10.89
CA VAL A 63 -1.40 -4.13 -9.48
C VAL A 63 0.04 -4.36 -9.03
N ALA A 64 0.72 -3.31 -8.59
CA ALA A 64 2.06 -3.38 -8.03
C ALA A 64 2.03 -2.99 -6.55
N ASN A 65 2.64 -3.80 -5.67
CA ASN A 65 2.59 -3.62 -4.23
C ASN A 65 3.96 -3.68 -3.55
N LEU A 66 4.19 -2.75 -2.62
CA LEU A 66 5.20 -2.78 -1.57
C LEU A 66 4.49 -2.60 -0.23
N GLY A 67 4.76 -3.49 0.73
CA GLY A 67 4.14 -3.47 2.04
C GLY A 67 2.81 -4.21 2.09
N ASP A 68 1.92 -3.76 2.97
CA ASP A 68 0.74 -4.47 3.45
C ASP A 68 -0.59 -3.75 3.15
N SER A 69 -0.55 -2.76 2.26
CA SER A 69 -1.76 -2.31 1.59
C SER A 69 -2.32 -3.41 0.68
N ARG A 70 -3.64 -3.43 0.51
CA ARG A 70 -4.34 -4.48 -0.26
C ARG A 70 -5.34 -3.90 -1.24
N ALA A 71 -5.37 -4.52 -2.42
CA ALA A 71 -6.36 -4.33 -3.47
C ALA A 71 -7.28 -5.55 -3.55
N VAL A 72 -8.59 -5.31 -3.60
CA VAL A 72 -9.63 -6.34 -3.69
C VAL A 72 -10.56 -6.00 -4.85
N ILE A 73 -10.79 -6.94 -5.76
CA ILE A 73 -11.78 -6.81 -6.83
C ILE A 73 -13.12 -7.40 -6.37
N GLY A 74 -14.20 -6.68 -6.63
CA GLY A 74 -15.56 -7.14 -6.43
C GLY A 74 -16.18 -7.59 -7.75
N SER A 75 -16.52 -8.86 -7.87
CA SER A 75 -17.06 -9.46 -9.10
C SER A 75 -18.37 -10.18 -8.84
N LEU A 76 -19.32 -10.09 -9.77
CA LEU A 76 -20.57 -10.83 -9.69
C LEU A 76 -20.34 -12.31 -10.02
N GLY A 77 -20.67 -13.18 -9.08
CA GLY A 77 -20.69 -14.63 -9.26
C GLY A 77 -21.92 -15.11 -10.02
N ARG A 78 -21.97 -16.42 -10.32
CA ARG A 78 -23.06 -17.06 -11.08
C ARG A 78 -24.45 -16.92 -10.43
N SER A 79 -24.50 -16.81 -9.10
CA SER A 79 -25.73 -16.61 -8.32
C SER A 79 -26.12 -15.15 -8.14
N ASN A 80 -25.51 -14.23 -8.90
CA ASN A 80 -25.63 -12.77 -8.72
C ASN A 80 -25.17 -12.27 -7.33
N LYS A 81 -24.42 -13.10 -6.59
CA LYS A 81 -23.75 -12.71 -5.35
C LYS A 81 -22.41 -12.04 -5.67
N ILE A 82 -22.12 -10.91 -5.02
CA ILE A 82 -20.80 -10.27 -5.09
C ILE A 82 -19.76 -11.13 -4.35
N VAL A 83 -18.61 -11.35 -4.97
CA VAL A 83 -17.47 -12.07 -4.38
C VAL A 83 -16.25 -11.15 -4.40
N GLY A 84 -15.53 -11.12 -3.27
CA GLY A 84 -14.28 -10.37 -3.14
C GLY A 84 -13.06 -11.26 -3.39
N GLU A 85 -12.24 -10.89 -4.36
CA GLU A 85 -10.97 -11.56 -4.68
C GLU A 85 -9.80 -10.59 -4.41
N GLN A 86 -8.81 -11.04 -3.63
CA GLN A 86 -7.61 -10.25 -3.36
C GLN A 86 -6.65 -10.31 -4.54
N LEU A 87 -6.16 -9.14 -4.97
CA LEU A 87 -5.36 -9.00 -6.18
C LEU A 87 -3.85 -9.06 -5.93
N ASN A 88 -3.37 -8.68 -4.74
CA ASN A 88 -1.94 -8.61 -4.42
C ASN A 88 -1.60 -9.40 -3.16
N LYS A 89 -0.37 -9.91 -3.10
CA LYS A 89 0.23 -10.42 -1.85
C LYS A 89 0.66 -9.27 -0.97
N GLU A 90 0.44 -9.40 0.33
CA GLU A 90 0.91 -8.48 1.35
C GLU A 90 2.31 -8.87 1.83
N HIS A 91 3.11 -7.88 2.19
CA HIS A 91 4.49 -8.07 2.60
C HIS A 91 4.65 -7.75 4.10
N ASN A 92 3.87 -8.42 4.95
CA ASN A 92 3.85 -8.23 6.40
C ASN A 92 4.37 -9.47 7.15
N ALA A 93 5.22 -9.29 8.16
CA ALA A 93 5.78 -10.35 8.99
C ALA A 93 4.73 -11.11 9.85
N SER A 94 3.50 -10.61 9.94
CA SER A 94 2.37 -11.36 10.49
C SER A 94 2.07 -12.63 9.68
N LEU A 95 2.35 -12.63 8.37
CA LEU A 95 2.18 -13.76 7.46
C LEU A 95 3.36 -14.73 7.56
N GLU A 96 3.08 -16.02 7.75
CA GLU A 96 4.12 -17.04 7.89
C GLU A 96 5.00 -17.16 6.64
N GLU A 97 4.42 -17.03 5.43
CA GLU A 97 5.18 -17.08 4.17
C GLU A 97 6.26 -15.99 4.11
N VAL A 98 5.95 -14.77 4.56
CA VAL A 98 6.92 -13.67 4.63
C VAL A 98 8.00 -13.96 5.67
N ARG A 99 7.65 -14.57 6.81
CA ARG A 99 8.64 -14.98 7.83
C ARG A 99 9.59 -16.05 7.29
N GLN A 100 9.07 -17.01 6.52
CA GLN A 100 9.87 -18.07 5.91
C GLN A 100 10.80 -17.51 4.83
N GLU A 101 10.32 -16.61 3.97
CA GLU A 101 11.13 -15.88 2.99
C GLU A 101 12.28 -15.14 3.69
N LEU A 102 11.98 -14.37 4.73
CA LEU A 102 12.98 -13.60 5.50
C LEU A 102 14.04 -14.50 6.13
N ARG A 103 13.65 -15.62 6.75
CA ARG A 103 14.59 -16.60 7.34
C ARG A 103 15.46 -17.27 6.27
N SER A 104 14.89 -17.61 5.13
CA SER A 104 15.61 -18.22 4.00
C SER A 104 16.65 -17.27 3.42
N LEU A 105 16.31 -15.98 3.28
CA LEU A 105 17.22 -14.94 2.80
C LEU A 105 18.30 -14.55 3.84
N HIS A 106 18.09 -14.86 5.13
CA HIS A 106 18.98 -14.49 6.23
C HIS A 106 19.26 -15.68 7.16
N PRO A 107 19.86 -16.78 6.67
CA PRO A 107 20.00 -18.04 7.43
C PRO A 107 20.88 -17.89 8.67
N ASN A 108 21.74 -16.87 8.70
CA ASN A 108 22.68 -16.62 9.80
C ASN A 108 22.21 -15.50 10.75
N ASP A 109 21.02 -14.94 10.55
CA ASP A 109 20.46 -13.88 11.40
C ASP A 109 19.28 -14.42 12.19
N SER A 110 19.55 -14.96 13.38
CA SER A 110 18.51 -15.47 14.29
C SER A 110 17.52 -14.40 14.75
N HIS A 111 17.87 -13.12 14.58
CA HIS A 111 17.05 -11.97 14.95
C HIS A 111 16.33 -11.33 13.74
N ILE A 112 16.35 -11.97 12.56
CA ILE A 112 15.74 -11.40 11.35
C ILE A 112 14.25 -11.12 11.56
N VAL A 113 13.52 -12.01 12.23
CA VAL A 113 12.10 -11.85 12.54
C VAL A 113 11.84 -12.27 13.98
N VAL A 114 11.34 -11.35 14.81
CA VAL A 114 11.14 -11.56 16.24
C VAL A 114 9.73 -11.16 16.67
N MET A 115 9.18 -11.86 17.65
CA MET A 115 7.90 -11.50 18.26
C MET A 115 8.13 -10.41 19.32
N LYS A 116 7.54 -9.22 19.14
CA LYS A 116 7.67 -8.10 20.08
C LYS A 116 6.31 -7.47 20.31
N HIS A 117 5.88 -7.45 21.57
CA HIS A 117 4.58 -6.89 21.99
C HIS A 117 3.39 -7.53 21.26
N GLY A 118 3.43 -8.85 21.06
CA GLY A 118 2.36 -9.61 20.43
C GLY A 118 2.31 -9.53 18.89
N VAL A 119 3.25 -8.83 18.26
CA VAL A 119 3.35 -8.76 16.79
C VAL A 119 4.75 -9.14 16.30
N TRP A 120 4.80 -9.79 15.14
CA TRP A 120 6.05 -10.14 14.48
C TRP A 120 6.67 -8.91 13.81
N ARG A 121 7.97 -8.69 14.05
CA ARG A 121 8.72 -7.55 13.52
C ARG A 121 10.07 -7.99 12.95
N ILE A 122 10.44 -7.40 11.83
CA ILE A 122 11.75 -7.54 11.19
C ILE A 122 12.77 -6.77 12.03
N LYS A 123 13.84 -7.46 12.45
CA LYS A 123 14.86 -6.96 13.40
C LYS A 123 14.26 -6.36 14.70
N GLY A 124 13.01 -6.68 15.03
CA GLY A 124 12.30 -6.12 16.19
C GLY A 124 11.78 -4.69 15.99
N ILE A 125 11.81 -4.15 14.76
CA ILE A 125 11.52 -2.74 14.47
C ILE A 125 10.23 -2.58 13.66
N ILE A 126 10.19 -3.11 12.43
CA ILE A 126 9.11 -2.85 11.45
C ILE A 126 8.34 -4.13 11.10
N GLN A 127 7.08 -4.03 10.67
CA GLN A 127 6.26 -5.19 10.29
C GLN A 127 6.31 -5.52 8.80
N VAL A 128 6.61 -4.55 7.94
CA VAL A 128 6.67 -4.77 6.49
C VAL A 128 8.06 -5.18 6.00
N SER A 129 8.13 -6.13 5.07
CA SER A 129 9.37 -6.58 4.43
C SER A 129 9.72 -5.81 3.16
N ARG A 130 8.78 -5.00 2.67
CA ARG A 130 8.96 -4.21 1.44
C ARG A 130 8.43 -2.80 1.61
N SER A 131 9.19 -1.80 1.19
CA SER A 131 8.82 -0.39 1.25
C SER A 131 9.68 0.45 0.29
N ILE A 132 9.21 1.65 -0.03
CA ILE A 132 10.08 2.73 -0.53
C ILE A 132 10.68 3.43 0.69
N GLY A 133 11.96 3.78 0.65
CA GLY A 133 12.65 4.40 1.78
C GLY A 133 13.14 3.38 2.81
N ASP A 134 13.01 3.66 4.11
CA ASP A 134 13.59 2.84 5.18
C ASP A 134 15.08 2.51 4.92
N ALA A 135 15.82 3.51 4.44
CA ALA A 135 17.16 3.37 3.92
C ALA A 135 18.12 2.72 4.93
N TYR A 136 17.95 3.01 6.23
CA TYR A 136 18.73 2.42 7.32
C TYR A 136 18.58 0.89 7.44
N LEU A 137 17.49 0.30 6.93
CA LEU A 137 17.25 -1.15 6.87
C LEU A 137 17.73 -1.78 5.56
N LYS A 138 18.21 -0.96 4.62
CA LYS A 138 18.61 -1.38 3.28
C LYS A 138 20.11 -1.23 3.05
N ARG A 139 20.73 -0.17 3.55
CA ARG A 139 22.16 0.11 3.36
C ARG A 139 22.84 0.47 4.68
N PRO A 140 23.97 -0.18 5.03
CA PRO A 140 24.72 0.14 6.25
C PRO A 140 25.17 1.62 6.34
N GLU A 141 25.42 2.27 5.20
CA GLU A 141 25.79 3.69 5.14
C GLU A 141 24.72 4.65 5.70
N PHE A 142 23.48 4.17 5.86
CA PHE A 142 22.36 4.95 6.40
C PHE A 142 21.96 4.50 7.81
N SER A 143 22.76 3.67 8.48
CA SER A 143 22.51 3.26 9.86
C SER A 143 22.47 4.47 10.79
N LEU A 144 21.50 4.44 11.72
CA LEU A 144 21.32 5.48 12.72
C LEU A 144 22.03 5.12 14.02
N ASP A 145 22.66 6.12 14.62
CA ASP A 145 23.39 5.95 15.87
C ASP A 145 22.43 5.68 17.06
N PRO A 146 22.94 5.18 18.20
CA PRO A 146 22.12 4.82 19.34
C PRO A 146 21.29 5.95 19.95
N THR A 147 21.55 7.23 19.63
CA THR A 147 20.69 8.35 20.05
C THR A 147 19.30 8.31 19.42
N PHE A 148 19.09 7.46 18.40
CA PHE A 148 17.79 7.17 17.79
C PHE A 148 17.28 5.78 18.19
N PRO A 149 16.88 5.53 19.46
CA PRO A 149 16.63 4.19 19.99
C PRO A 149 15.51 3.43 19.28
N ARG A 150 14.55 4.13 18.66
CA ARG A 150 13.46 3.51 17.89
C ARG A 150 13.94 2.84 16.58
N PHE A 151 15.02 3.35 16.01
CA PHE A 151 15.55 2.94 14.70
C PHE A 151 16.93 2.29 14.82
N HIS A 152 17.43 2.14 16.05
CA HIS A 152 18.74 1.58 16.29
C HIS A 152 18.75 0.08 15.98
N LEU A 153 19.71 -0.31 15.16
CA LEU A 153 20.05 -1.70 14.90
C LEU A 153 21.22 -2.08 15.82
N PRO A 154 21.04 -3.02 16.77
CA PRO A 154 22.11 -3.42 17.68
C PRO A 154 23.34 -3.99 16.98
N GLU A 155 23.11 -4.67 15.84
CA GLU A 155 24.13 -5.27 15.02
C GLU A 155 24.06 -4.69 13.59
N PRO A 156 25.21 -4.36 12.97
CA PRO A 156 25.24 -3.91 11.58
C PRO A 156 24.61 -4.94 10.63
N LEU A 157 23.94 -4.44 9.59
CA LEU A 157 23.35 -5.30 8.58
C LEU A 157 24.44 -5.92 7.68
N GLY A 158 24.47 -7.25 7.62
CA GLY A 158 25.28 -7.95 6.62
C GLY A 158 24.69 -7.90 5.20
N ARG A 159 23.38 -7.63 5.09
CA ARG A 159 22.65 -7.47 3.82
C ARG A 159 21.34 -6.69 4.05
N PRO A 160 20.71 -6.12 3.00
CA PRO A 160 19.41 -5.45 3.13
C PRO A 160 18.35 -6.39 3.70
N VAL A 161 17.61 -5.95 4.72
CA VAL A 161 16.50 -6.74 5.31
C VAL A 161 15.14 -6.35 4.76
N LEU A 162 15.06 -5.22 4.04
CA LEU A 162 13.91 -4.74 3.28
C LEU A 162 14.28 -4.59 1.80
N THR A 163 13.28 -4.68 0.92
CA THR A 163 13.43 -4.41 -0.52
C THR A 163 12.39 -3.42 -1.04
N ALA A 164 12.76 -2.65 -2.07
CA ALA A 164 11.83 -1.79 -2.83
C ALA A 164 11.33 -2.49 -4.11
N GLU A 165 11.57 -3.79 -4.27
CA GLU A 165 11.11 -4.57 -5.42
C GLU A 165 9.63 -4.97 -5.27
N PRO A 166 8.72 -4.43 -6.11
CA PRO A 166 7.29 -4.67 -5.94
C PRO A 166 6.91 -6.09 -6.32
N SER A 167 5.90 -6.65 -5.66
CA SER A 167 5.14 -7.75 -6.27
C SER A 167 4.20 -7.15 -7.32
N VAL A 168 4.10 -7.79 -8.48
CA VAL A 168 3.23 -7.33 -9.58
C VAL A 168 2.27 -8.46 -9.92
N CYS A 169 0.99 -8.11 -10.06
CA CYS A 169 -0.07 -9.01 -10.49
C CYS A 169 -0.80 -8.39 -11.67
N THR A 170 -1.05 -9.19 -12.70
CA THR A 170 -1.72 -8.77 -13.93
C THR A 170 -3.00 -9.59 -14.11
N ARG A 171 -4.11 -8.91 -14.42
CA ARG A 171 -5.42 -9.53 -14.65
C ARG A 171 -6.12 -8.88 -15.84
N VAL A 172 -6.65 -9.69 -16.74
CA VAL A 172 -7.60 -9.22 -17.76
C VAL A 172 -8.96 -9.01 -17.09
N LEU A 173 -9.48 -7.79 -17.15
CA LEU A 173 -10.79 -7.46 -16.57
C LEU A 173 -11.89 -8.25 -17.26
N GLN A 174 -12.77 -8.83 -16.46
CA GLN A 174 -13.90 -9.62 -16.92
C GLN A 174 -15.20 -8.81 -16.86
N PRO A 175 -16.21 -9.07 -17.72
CA PRO A 175 -17.47 -8.33 -17.72
C PRO A 175 -18.24 -8.36 -16.38
N ASN A 176 -17.96 -9.36 -15.54
CA ASN A 176 -18.54 -9.49 -14.22
C ASN A 176 -17.77 -8.74 -13.11
N ASP A 177 -16.57 -8.23 -13.37
CA ASP A 177 -15.81 -7.38 -12.45
C ASP A 177 -16.50 -6.01 -12.34
N LYS A 178 -16.89 -5.56 -11.14
CA LYS A 178 -17.72 -4.35 -10.97
C LYS A 178 -16.97 -3.17 -10.39
N PHE A 179 -16.03 -3.43 -9.50
CA PHE A 179 -15.22 -2.40 -8.88
C PHE A 179 -13.96 -2.97 -8.26
N ILE A 180 -13.00 -2.10 -7.95
CA ILE A 180 -11.77 -2.43 -7.25
C ILE A 180 -11.66 -1.52 -6.02
N ILE A 181 -11.32 -2.09 -4.87
CA ILE A 181 -11.05 -1.38 -3.62
C ILE A 181 -9.55 -1.42 -3.40
N PHE A 182 -8.92 -0.25 -3.30
CA PHE A 182 -7.54 -0.09 -2.83
C PHE A 182 -7.60 0.52 -1.43
N ALA A 183 -6.94 -0.09 -0.45
CA ALA A 183 -6.87 0.51 0.88
C ALA A 183 -5.60 0.15 1.64
N SER A 184 -5.23 1.01 2.59
CA SER A 184 -4.20 0.71 3.59
C SER A 184 -4.65 -0.43 4.51
N ASP A 185 -3.68 -1.06 5.16
CA ASP A 185 -3.87 -2.07 6.20
C ASP A 185 -4.85 -1.62 7.30
N GLY A 186 -4.88 -0.33 7.64
CA GLY A 186 -5.84 0.24 8.58
C GLY A 186 -7.32 -0.04 8.25
N LEU A 187 -7.69 -0.31 6.98
CA LEU A 187 -9.03 -0.85 6.67
C LEU A 187 -9.11 -2.35 6.97
N TRP A 188 -8.13 -3.10 6.48
CA TRP A 188 -8.11 -4.56 6.45
C TRP A 188 -7.87 -5.22 7.81
N GLU A 189 -7.35 -4.47 8.80
CA GLU A 189 -7.30 -4.89 10.21
C GLU A 189 -8.70 -5.00 10.84
N HIS A 190 -9.70 -4.33 10.26
CA HIS A 190 -11.06 -4.23 10.81
C HIS A 190 -12.15 -4.75 9.87
N MET A 191 -11.78 -5.26 8.70
CA MET A 191 -12.76 -5.69 7.70
C MET A 191 -12.19 -6.79 6.82
N THR A 192 -12.98 -7.84 6.59
CA THR A 192 -12.64 -8.88 5.62
C THR A 192 -12.87 -8.39 4.20
N ASN A 193 -12.22 -9.05 3.23
CA ASN A 193 -12.40 -8.75 1.81
C ASN A 193 -13.88 -8.84 1.40
N GLN A 194 -14.59 -9.85 1.90
CA GLN A 194 -15.98 -10.10 1.54
C GLN A 194 -16.93 -9.03 2.12
N GLU A 195 -16.76 -8.65 3.39
CA GLU A 195 -17.55 -7.58 4.00
C GLU A 195 -17.38 -6.25 3.24
N ALA A 196 -16.14 -5.93 2.84
CA ALA A 196 -15.85 -4.71 2.10
C ALA A 196 -16.58 -4.67 0.75
N VAL A 197 -16.52 -5.75 -0.04
CA VAL A 197 -17.21 -5.79 -1.33
C VAL A 197 -18.74 -5.81 -1.18
N GLU A 198 -19.27 -6.43 -0.13
CA GLU A 198 -20.71 -6.41 0.17
C GLU A 198 -21.19 -5.01 0.53
N ILE A 199 -20.41 -4.25 1.31
CA ILE A 199 -20.71 -2.84 1.61
C ILE A 199 -20.71 -2.02 0.32
N VAL A 200 -19.69 -2.17 -0.53
CA VAL A 200 -19.60 -1.43 -1.80
C VAL A 200 -20.75 -1.79 -2.75
N HIS A 201 -21.11 -3.07 -2.85
CA HIS A 201 -22.15 -3.54 -3.75
C HIS A 201 -23.56 -3.12 -3.33
N ASN A 202 -23.86 -3.15 -2.04
CA ASN A 202 -25.22 -2.94 -1.51
C ASN A 202 -25.53 -1.48 -1.15
N ASN A 203 -24.63 -0.53 -1.43
CA ASN A 203 -24.80 0.87 -1.04
C ASN A 203 -24.54 1.83 -2.22
N PRO A 204 -25.07 3.07 -2.16
CA PRO A 204 -24.80 4.08 -3.18
C PRO A 204 -23.30 4.38 -3.33
N ARG A 205 -22.87 4.64 -4.58
CA ARG A 205 -21.47 5.00 -4.90
C ARG A 205 -21.02 6.28 -4.19
N ALA A 206 -21.92 7.26 -4.08
CA ALA A 206 -21.63 8.53 -3.42
C ALA A 206 -21.33 8.31 -1.92
N GLY A 207 -20.12 8.70 -1.51
CA GLY A 207 -19.67 8.55 -0.12
C GLY A 207 -19.30 7.11 0.27
N ILE A 208 -19.11 6.20 -0.69
CA ILE A 208 -18.87 4.78 -0.38
C ILE A 208 -17.57 4.55 0.41
N ALA A 209 -16.49 5.24 0.07
CA ALA A 209 -15.23 5.17 0.82
C ALA A 209 -15.41 5.65 2.27
N LYS A 210 -16.21 6.71 2.49
CA LYS A 210 -16.55 7.22 3.83
C LYS A 210 -17.39 6.22 4.63
N ARG A 211 -18.22 5.42 3.96
CA ARG A 211 -18.98 4.33 4.59
C ARG A 211 -18.04 3.23 5.06
N LEU A 212 -17.14 2.75 4.21
CA LEU A 212 -16.12 1.76 4.58
C LEU A 212 -15.28 2.24 5.78
N LEU A 213 -14.83 3.50 5.74
CA LEU A 213 -14.11 4.14 6.84
C LEU A 213 -14.91 4.10 8.16
N LYS A 214 -16.18 4.51 8.13
CA LYS A 214 -17.03 4.51 9.33
C LYS A 214 -17.26 3.11 9.88
N THR A 215 -17.41 2.11 9.01
CA THR A 215 -17.57 0.72 9.42
C THR A 215 -16.30 0.20 10.10
N ALA A 216 -15.12 0.45 9.50
CA ALA A 216 -13.84 0.06 10.08
C ALA A 216 -13.60 0.70 11.45
N LEU A 217 -13.88 2.00 11.59
CA LEU A 217 -13.75 2.71 12.87
C LEU A 217 -14.75 2.23 13.92
N SER A 218 -15.97 1.87 13.51
CA SER A 218 -16.96 1.27 14.42
C SER A 218 -16.47 -0.08 14.94
N GLU A 219 -15.86 -0.90 14.07
CA GLU A 219 -15.29 -2.18 14.45
C GLU A 219 -14.04 -2.02 15.33
N ALA A 220 -13.17 -1.04 15.04
CA ALA A 220 -12.04 -0.69 15.90
C ALA A 220 -12.50 -0.29 17.31
N ALA A 221 -13.56 0.53 17.41
CA ALA A 221 -14.17 0.90 18.68
C ALA A 221 -14.74 -0.32 19.42
N ARG A 222 -15.45 -1.20 18.71
CA ARG A 222 -16.03 -2.42 19.27
C ARG A 222 -14.97 -3.37 19.85
N LYS A 223 -13.84 -3.58 19.15
CA LYS A 223 -12.70 -4.39 19.64
C LYS A 223 -12.07 -3.85 20.93
N ARG A 224 -12.31 -2.57 21.25
CA ARG A 224 -11.83 -1.88 22.45
C ARG A 224 -12.95 -1.58 23.44
N GLU A 225 -14.11 -2.22 23.27
CA GLU A 225 -15.29 -2.08 24.14
C GLU A 225 -15.73 -0.62 24.32
N MET A 226 -15.55 0.20 23.28
CA MET A 226 -15.89 1.63 23.30
C MET A 226 -16.88 2.00 22.19
N ARG A 227 -17.55 3.14 22.34
CA ARG A 227 -18.43 3.69 21.30
C ARG A 227 -17.62 4.43 20.24
N TYR A 228 -18.09 4.40 19.00
CA TYR A 228 -17.50 5.16 17.89
C TYR A 228 -17.36 6.66 18.19
N ASP A 229 -18.36 7.28 18.83
CA ASP A 229 -18.31 8.70 19.19
C ASP A 229 -17.23 9.02 20.23
N ASP A 230 -16.91 8.06 21.10
CA ASP A 230 -15.84 8.22 22.08
C ASP A 230 -14.48 8.01 21.43
N LEU A 231 -14.36 7.07 20.50
CA LEU A 231 -13.14 6.87 19.70
C LEU A 231 -12.76 8.15 18.93
N LYS A 232 -13.74 8.86 18.37
CA LYS A 232 -13.50 10.14 17.67
C LYS A 232 -12.93 11.25 18.56
N LYS A 233 -13.22 11.21 19.86
CA LYS A 233 -12.75 12.19 20.84
C LYS A 233 -11.34 11.87 21.35
N VAL A 234 -10.83 10.67 21.10
CA VAL A 234 -9.48 10.27 21.50
C VAL A 234 -8.44 11.18 20.81
N GLU A 235 -7.51 11.69 21.61
CA GLU A 235 -6.47 12.61 21.17
C GLU A 235 -5.50 11.99 20.15
N LYS A 236 -4.90 12.84 19.32
CA LYS A 236 -3.84 12.45 18.40
C LYS A 236 -2.65 11.89 19.20
N GLY A 237 -2.13 10.74 18.79
CA GLY A 237 -1.10 9.99 19.54
C GLY A 237 -1.70 8.77 20.24
N VAL A 238 -2.63 8.99 21.17
CA VAL A 238 -3.33 7.89 21.87
C VAL A 238 -4.23 7.11 20.91
N ARG A 239 -4.81 7.79 19.92
CA ARG A 239 -5.67 7.16 18.89
C ARG A 239 -5.00 5.97 18.16
N ARG A 240 -3.67 6.00 18.02
CA ARG A 240 -2.91 4.95 17.34
C ARG A 240 -2.92 3.60 18.06
N PHE A 241 -3.32 3.57 19.34
CA PHE A 241 -3.56 2.31 20.06
C PHE A 241 -4.88 1.64 19.67
N PHE A 242 -5.77 2.36 19.00
CA PHE A 242 -7.11 1.90 18.62
C PHE A 242 -7.20 1.48 17.16
N HIS A 243 -6.65 2.30 16.25
CA HIS A 243 -6.58 2.02 14.82
C HIS A 243 -5.44 2.80 14.17
N ASP A 244 -4.95 2.35 13.01
CA ASP A 244 -4.00 3.10 12.19
C ASP A 244 -4.71 4.08 11.23
N ASP A 245 -3.93 4.83 10.45
CA ASP A 245 -4.48 5.67 9.39
C ASP A 245 -5.18 4.83 8.31
N ILE A 246 -6.41 5.24 7.95
CA ILE A 246 -7.24 4.51 6.99
C ILE A 246 -7.39 5.34 5.72
N THR A 247 -6.84 4.83 4.62
CA THR A 247 -6.99 5.41 3.28
C THR A 247 -7.71 4.40 2.38
N ILE A 248 -8.72 4.85 1.63
CA ILE A 248 -9.58 3.99 0.80
C ILE A 248 -9.87 4.67 -0.53
N VAL A 249 -9.67 3.94 -1.63
CA VAL A 249 -10.05 4.33 -2.99
C VAL A 249 -10.93 3.22 -3.58
N VAL A 250 -12.09 3.59 -4.12
CA VAL A 250 -13.00 2.65 -4.79
C VAL A 250 -13.15 3.07 -6.25
N ILE A 251 -12.79 2.19 -7.17
CA ILE A 251 -12.85 2.42 -8.62
C ILE A 251 -13.97 1.55 -9.18
N PHE A 252 -15.03 2.15 -9.70
CA PHE A 252 -16.10 1.43 -10.40
C PHE A 252 -15.73 1.23 -11.86
N ILE A 253 -15.93 0.02 -12.36
CA ILE A 253 -15.62 -0.35 -13.74
C ILE A 253 -16.87 -0.21 -14.58
N ASP A 254 -16.79 0.59 -15.64
CA ASP A 254 -17.81 0.71 -16.66
C ASP A 254 -17.34 -0.04 -17.92
N HIS A 255 -17.88 -1.24 -18.13
CA HIS A 255 -17.49 -2.10 -19.26
C HIS A 255 -17.97 -1.56 -20.60
N ASP A 256 -19.08 -0.82 -20.64
CA ASP A 256 -19.61 -0.26 -21.88
C ASP A 256 -18.65 0.81 -22.44
N LEU A 257 -18.03 1.59 -21.55
CA LEU A 257 -17.02 2.58 -21.93
C LEU A 257 -15.69 1.93 -22.34
N LEU A 258 -15.31 0.81 -21.71
CA LEU A 258 -14.10 0.06 -22.07
C LEU A 258 -14.21 -0.53 -23.49
N GLU A 259 -15.38 -1.05 -23.86
CA GLU A 259 -15.62 -1.63 -25.20
C GLU A 259 -15.65 -0.56 -26.30
N LYS A 260 -16.29 0.58 -26.03
CA LYS A 260 -16.46 1.66 -27.02
C LYS A 260 -15.18 2.47 -27.28
N LYS A 261 -14.07 2.20 -26.55
CA LYS A 261 -12.80 2.94 -26.61
C LYS A 261 -12.97 4.47 -26.58
N GLN A 262 -14.00 4.96 -25.86
CA GLN A 262 -14.26 6.38 -25.80
C GLN A 262 -13.16 7.08 -24.99
N PRO A 263 -12.74 8.29 -25.39
CA PRO A 263 -11.79 9.08 -24.60
C PRO A 263 -12.44 9.44 -23.26
N ALA A 264 -11.85 8.99 -22.16
CA ALA A 264 -12.20 9.47 -20.83
C ALA A 264 -11.57 10.86 -20.62
N PRO A 265 -12.25 11.80 -19.94
CA PRO A 265 -11.65 13.08 -19.60
C PRO A 265 -10.38 12.86 -18.77
N GLU A 266 -9.31 13.59 -19.11
CA GLU A 266 -8.08 13.56 -18.34
C GLU A 266 -8.34 14.20 -16.97
N LEU A 267 -8.45 13.35 -15.95
CA LEU A 267 -8.75 13.78 -14.60
C LEU A 267 -7.64 13.27 -13.67
N SER A 268 -6.78 14.20 -13.25
CA SER A 268 -5.76 13.97 -12.23
C SER A 268 -6.29 14.55 -10.92
N VAL A 269 -6.55 13.70 -9.92
CA VAL A 269 -7.12 14.12 -8.64
C VAL A 269 -6.15 13.82 -7.51
N LYS A 270 -6.01 14.78 -6.59
CA LYS A 270 -5.33 14.60 -5.32
C LYS A 270 -6.31 14.80 -4.19
N GLY A 271 -6.39 13.82 -3.29
CA GLY A 271 -7.22 13.86 -2.10
C GLY A 271 -6.37 13.94 -0.83
N PHE A 272 -6.82 14.75 0.12
CA PHE A 272 -6.38 14.76 1.52
C PHE A 272 -7.63 14.76 2.42
N ILE A 273 -7.44 14.75 3.74
CA ILE A 273 -8.54 14.83 4.72
C ILE A 273 -9.51 15.96 4.33
N ASP A 274 -10.74 15.58 4.00
CA ASP A 274 -11.86 16.43 3.59
C ASP A 274 -11.60 17.40 2.42
N THR A 275 -10.54 17.18 1.63
CA THR A 275 -10.19 18.01 0.46
C THR A 275 -9.92 17.13 -0.75
N VAL A 276 -10.63 17.40 -1.85
CA VAL A 276 -10.39 16.75 -3.15
C VAL A 276 -10.20 17.85 -4.17
N GLY A 277 -9.09 17.82 -4.91
CA GLY A 277 -8.78 18.84 -5.91
C GLY A 277 -8.00 18.29 -7.10
N PRO A 278 -7.83 19.08 -8.16
CA PRO A 278 -6.97 18.72 -9.27
C PRO A 278 -5.54 18.49 -8.77
N SER A 279 -4.93 17.41 -9.20
CA SER A 279 -3.52 17.13 -8.96
C SER A 279 -2.68 17.95 -9.93
N SER A 280 -1.54 18.46 -9.46
CA SER A 280 -0.54 19.12 -10.31
C SER A 280 0.25 18.12 -11.18
N PHE A 281 -0.01 16.82 -11.02
CA PHE A 281 0.54 15.78 -11.87
C PHE A 281 -0.07 15.91 -13.28
N ASN A 282 0.77 16.33 -14.22
CA ASN A 282 0.43 16.50 -15.63
C ASN A 282 1.26 15.49 -16.42
N ILE A 283 0.59 14.65 -17.22
CA ILE A 283 1.23 13.56 -17.99
C ILE A 283 2.08 14.12 -19.15
N PHE A 284 2.06 15.44 -19.38
CA PHE A 284 2.66 16.12 -20.53
C PHE A 284 3.66 17.25 -20.21
N LYS A 285 4.18 17.35 -18.98
CA LYS A 285 5.32 18.25 -18.76
C LYS A 285 6.61 17.51 -19.13
N ASP A 286 7.06 17.77 -20.35
CA ASP A 286 8.45 17.61 -20.80
C ASP A 286 9.42 18.43 -19.92
#